data_AF-A0ABD0UAU4-F1
#
_entry.id   AF-A0ABD0UAU4-F1
#
_cell.length_a   1.000
_cell.length_b   1.000
_cell.length_c   1.000
_cell.angle_alpha   90.00
_cell.angle_beta   90.00
_cell.angle_gamma   90.00
#
_symmetry.space_group_name_H-M   'P 1'
#
loop_
_entity.id
_entity.type
_entity.pdbx_description
1 polymer ?
#
loop_
_entity_poly.entity_id
_entity_poly.type
_entity_poly.pdbx_seq_one_letter_code
_entity_poly.pdbx_strand_id
1 'polypeptide(L)'
;MRTYRSKVQSFSNPESNTLPPLSNQFEQSFVFKLKNRRQLQGRRISANQISKILDTSMVAQKMGLKLTMEAISSTSSSNLDWKFMNCYLDSTVLLLDECNNIQLRLESIRSFLDLITIGLHYLEGEHEPSRVVLQRAIAALESIHFQDHKRHYDKMEKSMHRMRKFGKKLSGHKLTYRDSCDSTSPNLYKILSGSWSMAVFAIEMLQFAIYFRSLTSPYINPSRVEPWTVLRKELSNKKGFPRKTNETASMEELANVDLAVQTMLKLISARKTSGTSSLQRMAVAGELKKRKEELEKILLLFEEKIGELYKLIVALRINMLELLSKAQKGVALKIVKNSKFLTMKKVKWTLILHIINGHRLG
;
A
#
# COMPACT_ATOMS: atom_id res chain seq x y z
N MET A 1 -15.45 -61.81 -32.05
CA MET A 1 -15.65 -61.31 -30.66
C MET A 1 -14.32 -60.81 -30.12
N ARG A 2 -14.14 -59.49 -29.98
CA ARG A 2 -12.95 -58.88 -29.37
C ARG A 2 -13.33 -58.35 -27.98
N THR A 3 -12.76 -58.93 -26.94
CA THR A 3 -12.96 -58.50 -25.55
C THR A 3 -12.03 -57.34 -25.21
N TYR A 4 -12.59 -56.17 -24.88
CA TYR A 4 -11.88 -55.03 -24.32
C TYR A 4 -11.57 -55.28 -22.84
N ARG A 5 -10.29 -55.32 -22.48
CA ARG A 5 -9.81 -55.41 -21.09
C ARG A 5 -9.54 -53.99 -20.59
N SER A 6 -10.46 -53.47 -19.79
CA SER A 6 -10.33 -52.17 -19.10
C SER A 6 -9.19 -52.23 -18.07
N LYS A 7 -8.18 -51.37 -18.23
CA LYS A 7 -7.18 -51.09 -17.19
C LYS A 7 -7.74 -50.01 -16.27
N VAL A 8 -8.26 -50.42 -15.12
CA VAL A 8 -8.56 -49.50 -14.01
C VAL A 8 -7.23 -49.14 -13.36
N GLN A 9 -6.82 -47.89 -13.54
CA GLN A 9 -5.65 -47.31 -12.92
C GLN A 9 -6.07 -46.83 -11.52
N SER A 10 -5.65 -47.55 -10.49
CA SER A 10 -5.87 -47.18 -9.09
C SER A 10 -5.07 -45.92 -8.76
N PHE A 11 -5.76 -44.84 -8.39
CA PHE A 11 -5.14 -43.64 -7.85
C PHE A 11 -4.60 -43.92 -6.45
N SER A 12 -3.30 -43.69 -6.26
CA SER A 12 -2.66 -43.64 -4.94
C SER A 12 -3.21 -42.46 -4.14
N ASN A 13 -3.58 -42.76 -2.90
CA ASN A 13 -4.03 -41.81 -1.89
C ASN A 13 -2.89 -40.80 -1.60
N PRO A 14 -3.08 -39.48 -1.72
CA PRO A 14 -2.07 -38.52 -1.29
C PRO A 14 -2.14 -38.41 0.24
N GLU A 15 -1.29 -39.19 0.90
CA GLU A 15 -0.97 -38.99 2.31
C GLU A 15 -0.48 -37.56 2.56
N SER A 16 -0.89 -37.07 3.72
CA SER A 16 -0.67 -35.75 4.31
C SER A 16 0.70 -35.13 4.03
N ASN A 17 0.75 -34.23 3.05
CA ASN A 17 1.77 -33.18 3.01
C ASN A 17 1.35 -32.07 3.97
N THR A 18 1.75 -32.22 5.23
CA THR A 18 1.75 -31.13 6.20
C THR A 18 2.70 -30.04 5.69
N LEU A 19 2.15 -29.07 4.96
CA LEU A 19 2.83 -27.84 4.59
C LEU A 19 3.49 -27.27 5.87
N PRO A 20 4.81 -27.04 5.90
CA PRO A 20 5.43 -26.37 7.03
C PRO A 20 4.75 -25.01 7.21
N PRO A 21 4.67 -24.45 8.44
CA PRO A 21 3.94 -23.24 8.70
C PRO A 21 4.59 -22.06 7.97
N LEU A 22 4.14 -21.80 6.74
CA LEU A 22 4.46 -20.66 5.86
C LEU A 22 4.48 -19.33 6.64
N SER A 23 3.68 -19.30 7.69
CA SER A 23 3.49 -18.22 8.63
C SER A 23 4.77 -17.68 9.30
N ASN A 24 5.72 -18.53 9.73
CA ASN A 24 6.96 -18.02 10.37
C ASN A 24 7.99 -17.52 9.35
N GLN A 25 8.09 -18.19 8.20
CA GLN A 25 9.05 -17.83 7.16
C GLN A 25 8.62 -16.54 6.45
N PHE A 26 7.31 -16.33 6.28
CA PHE A 26 6.74 -15.11 5.73
C PHE A 26 7.01 -13.90 6.63
N GLU A 27 6.74 -14.00 7.93
CA GLU A 27 7.00 -12.90 8.88
C GLU A 27 8.49 -12.57 8.97
N GLN A 28 9.37 -13.57 9.06
CA GLN A 28 10.82 -13.34 9.12
C GLN A 28 11.36 -12.76 7.81
N SER A 29 10.93 -13.29 6.66
CA SER A 29 11.30 -12.75 5.34
C SER A 29 10.77 -11.33 5.14
N PHE A 30 9.57 -11.05 5.62
CA PHE A 30 8.92 -9.75 5.48
C PHE A 30 9.56 -8.68 6.39
N VAL A 31 9.80 -9.00 7.66
CA VAL A 31 10.54 -8.13 8.59
C VAL A 31 11.97 -7.90 8.09
N PHE A 32 12.60 -8.91 7.50
CA PHE A 32 13.91 -8.79 6.87
C PHE A 32 13.87 -7.86 5.65
N LYS A 33 12.89 -8.01 4.74
CA LYS A 33 12.70 -7.12 3.58
C LYS A 33 12.40 -5.67 3.98
N LEU A 34 11.59 -5.46 5.03
CA LEU A 34 11.35 -4.13 5.60
C LEU A 34 12.61 -3.52 6.25
N LYS A 35 13.44 -4.32 6.93
CA LYS A 35 14.72 -3.85 7.48
C LYS A 35 15.73 -3.50 6.38
N ASN A 36 15.70 -4.20 5.26
CA ASN A 36 16.51 -3.90 4.07
C ASN A 36 15.98 -2.71 3.25
N ARG A 37 14.95 -1.98 3.72
CA ARG A 37 14.52 -0.70 3.14
C ARG A 37 15.66 0.31 3.01
N ARG A 38 16.65 0.28 3.91
CA ARG A 38 17.85 1.12 3.80
C ARG A 38 18.76 0.73 2.62
N GLN A 39 18.72 -0.53 2.18
CA GLN A 39 19.43 -0.98 0.98
C GLN A 39 18.68 -0.64 -0.33
N LEU A 40 17.37 -0.36 -0.26
CA LEU A 40 16.59 0.14 -1.39
C LEU A 40 16.71 1.66 -1.58
N GLN A 41 17.24 2.40 -0.61
CA GLN A 41 17.57 3.81 -0.80
C GLN A 41 18.68 3.92 -1.86
N GLY A 42 18.38 4.65 -2.95
CA GLY A 42 19.25 4.79 -4.12
C GLY A 42 19.02 3.77 -5.24
N ARG A 43 18.25 2.68 -5.01
CA ARG A 43 17.92 1.71 -6.06
C ARG A 43 16.59 2.06 -6.71
N ARG A 44 16.59 2.30 -8.02
CA ARG A 44 15.36 2.42 -8.82
C ARG A 44 14.58 1.11 -8.77
N ILE A 45 13.28 1.20 -8.55
CA ILE A 45 12.35 0.05 -8.57
C ILE A 45 11.58 0.13 -9.89
N SER A 46 11.52 -0.98 -10.63
CA SER A 46 10.77 -1.01 -11.88
C SER A 46 9.26 -1.18 -11.66
N ALA A 47 8.45 -0.72 -12.61
CA ALA A 47 7.00 -0.85 -12.55
C ALA A 47 6.55 -2.31 -12.33
N ASN A 48 7.23 -3.26 -12.99
CA ASN A 48 6.97 -4.69 -12.85
C ASN A 48 7.20 -5.21 -11.43
N GLN A 49 8.20 -4.70 -10.71
CA GLN A 49 8.43 -5.10 -9.33
C GLN A 49 7.31 -4.60 -8.40
N ILE A 50 6.89 -3.35 -8.58
CA ILE A 50 5.78 -2.76 -7.81
C ILE A 50 4.48 -3.51 -8.09
N SER A 51 4.21 -3.81 -9.36
CA SER A 51 3.07 -4.60 -9.81
C SER A 51 2.99 -5.96 -9.10
N LYS A 52 4.10 -6.70 -9.03
CA LYS A 52 4.18 -7.99 -8.30
C LYS A 52 3.95 -7.85 -6.79
N ILE A 53 4.42 -6.75 -6.20
CA ILE A 53 4.21 -6.46 -4.78
C ILE A 53 2.72 -6.19 -4.50
N LEU A 54 2.05 -5.43 -5.37
CA LEU A 54 0.60 -5.20 -5.30
C LEU A 54 -0.17 -6.51 -5.43
N ASP A 55 0.18 -7.38 -6.39
CA ASP A 55 -0.45 -8.70 -6.54
C ASP A 55 -0.31 -9.56 -5.29
N THR A 56 0.91 -9.60 -4.73
CA THR A 56 1.18 -10.35 -3.49
C THR A 56 0.34 -9.80 -2.33
N SER A 57 0.20 -8.47 -2.24
CA SER A 57 -0.67 -7.84 -1.25
C SER A 57 -2.14 -8.22 -1.44
N MET A 58 -2.66 -8.18 -2.67
CA MET A 58 -4.04 -8.58 -2.97
C MET A 58 -4.31 -10.04 -2.62
N VAL A 59 -3.37 -10.95 -2.92
CA VAL A 59 -3.44 -12.36 -2.51
C VAL A 59 -3.46 -12.48 -0.99
N ALA A 60 -2.59 -11.74 -0.28
CA ALA A 60 -2.55 -11.74 1.18
C ALA A 60 -3.85 -11.19 1.80
N GLN A 61 -4.50 -10.21 1.17
CA GLN A 61 -5.80 -9.68 1.59
C GLN A 61 -6.92 -10.70 1.38
N LYS A 62 -6.99 -11.34 0.20
CA LYS A 62 -7.96 -12.41 -0.10
C LYS A 62 -7.80 -13.60 0.84
N MET A 63 -6.56 -14.06 1.05
CA MET A 63 -6.27 -15.16 1.97
C MET A 63 -6.58 -14.78 3.41
N GLY A 64 -6.25 -13.55 3.81
CA GLY A 64 -6.56 -13.00 5.12
C GLY A 64 -8.05 -13.04 5.44
N LEU A 65 -8.87 -12.62 4.47
CA LEU A 65 -10.32 -12.66 4.56
C LEU A 65 -10.85 -14.09 4.68
N LYS A 66 -10.44 -14.98 3.77
CA LYS A 66 -10.88 -16.39 3.74
C LYS A 66 -10.60 -17.10 5.06
N LEU A 67 -9.35 -17.04 5.52
CA LEU A 67 -8.95 -17.70 6.76
C LEU A 67 -9.63 -17.08 8.00
N THR A 68 -9.93 -15.78 7.97
CA THR A 68 -10.70 -15.14 9.04
C THR A 68 -12.13 -15.68 9.11
N MET A 69 -12.79 -15.82 7.97
CA MET A 69 -14.14 -16.42 7.90
C MET A 69 -14.15 -17.86 8.43
N GLU A 70 -13.15 -18.67 8.06
CA GLU A 70 -13.01 -20.06 8.53
C GLU A 70 -12.76 -20.15 10.04
N ALA A 71 -11.87 -19.31 10.58
CA ALA A 71 -11.56 -19.27 12.01
C ALA A 71 -12.78 -18.90 12.86
N ILE A 72 -13.59 -17.95 12.39
CA ILE A 72 -14.78 -17.48 13.11
C ILE A 72 -15.94 -18.47 12.99
N SER A 73 -16.08 -19.14 11.86
CA SER A 73 -17.17 -20.12 11.65
C SER A 73 -16.97 -21.41 12.45
N SER A 74 -15.72 -21.77 12.75
CA SER A 74 -15.36 -23.04 13.40
C SER A 74 -15.27 -22.98 14.92
N THR A 75 -15.18 -21.79 15.52
CA THR A 75 -14.96 -21.63 16.97
C THR A 75 -15.84 -20.56 17.60
N SER A 76 -16.21 -20.73 18.88
CA SER A 76 -16.75 -19.64 19.69
C SER A 76 -15.66 -18.58 19.89
N SER A 77 -15.54 -17.63 18.95
CA SER A 77 -14.48 -16.62 18.98
C SER A 77 -14.49 -15.87 20.32
N SER A 78 -13.29 -15.67 20.88
CA SER A 78 -13.11 -15.02 22.17
C SER A 78 -13.44 -13.52 22.08
N ASN A 79 -13.73 -12.88 23.22
CA ASN A 79 -13.89 -11.41 23.28
C ASN A 79 -12.65 -10.67 22.75
N LEU A 80 -11.46 -11.28 22.91
CA LEU A 80 -10.20 -10.75 22.41
C LEU A 80 -10.14 -10.75 20.88
N ASP A 81 -10.62 -11.81 20.22
CA ASP A 81 -10.69 -11.90 18.76
C ASP A 81 -11.57 -10.77 18.18
N TRP A 82 -12.73 -10.51 18.79
CA TRP A 82 -13.63 -9.44 18.37
C TRP A 82 -13.04 -8.05 18.56
N LYS A 83 -12.37 -7.82 19.71
CA LYS A 83 -11.67 -6.56 19.97
C LYS A 83 -10.57 -6.33 18.94
N PHE A 84 -9.83 -7.38 18.59
CA PHE A 84 -8.78 -7.31 17.58
C PHE A 84 -9.34 -7.03 16.19
N MET A 85 -10.43 -7.69 15.79
CA MET A 85 -11.11 -7.41 14.53
C MET A 85 -11.60 -5.96 14.44
N ASN A 86 -12.18 -5.41 15.52
CA ASN A 86 -12.58 -4.00 15.56
C ASN A 86 -11.37 -3.07 15.34
N CYS A 87 -10.26 -3.31 16.04
CA CYS A 87 -9.02 -2.54 15.83
C CYS A 87 -8.52 -2.63 14.38
N TYR A 88 -8.54 -3.83 13.79
CA TYR A 88 -8.15 -4.06 12.40
C TYR A 88 -9.06 -3.26 11.45
N LEU A 89 -10.38 -3.34 11.64
CA LEU A 89 -11.37 -2.60 10.88
C LEU A 89 -11.13 -1.09 10.94
N ASP A 90 -10.94 -0.52 12.13
CA ASP A 90 -10.65 0.92 12.25
C ASP A 90 -9.44 1.34 11.42
N SER A 91 -8.47 0.43 11.25
CA SER A 91 -7.24 0.72 10.52
C SER A 91 -7.35 0.51 9.01
N THR A 92 -8.31 -0.29 8.54
CA THR A 92 -8.58 -0.40 7.10
C THR A 92 -8.99 0.94 6.48
N VAL A 93 -9.56 1.86 7.26
CA VAL A 93 -9.85 3.24 6.82
C VAL A 93 -8.56 3.96 6.38
N LEU A 94 -7.45 3.77 7.11
CA LEU A 94 -6.17 4.36 6.73
C LEU A 94 -5.66 3.81 5.40
N LEU A 95 -5.86 2.52 5.11
CA LEU A 95 -5.48 1.95 3.81
C LEU A 95 -6.33 2.52 2.68
N LEU A 96 -7.64 2.70 2.90
CA LEU A 96 -8.54 3.30 1.92
C LEU A 96 -8.17 4.75 1.62
N ASP A 97 -7.87 5.54 2.66
CA ASP A 97 -7.40 6.92 2.52
C ASP A 97 -6.10 6.97 1.70
N GLU A 98 -5.16 6.05 1.94
CA GLU A 98 -3.92 5.98 1.17
C GLU A 98 -4.13 5.53 -0.27
N CYS A 99 -5.06 4.59 -0.54
CA CYS A 99 -5.44 4.24 -1.91
C CYS A 99 -5.99 5.48 -2.66
N ASN A 100 -6.86 6.27 -2.02
CA ASN A 100 -7.37 7.51 -2.60
C ASN A 100 -6.27 8.54 -2.85
N ASN A 101 -5.36 8.73 -1.88
CA ASN A 101 -4.22 9.64 -2.04
C ASN A 101 -3.31 9.20 -3.20
N ILE A 102 -3.12 7.89 -3.39
CA ILE A 102 -2.36 7.33 -4.52
C ILE A 102 -3.08 7.59 -5.85
N GLN A 103 -4.40 7.41 -5.92
CA GLN A 103 -5.17 7.70 -7.15
C GLN A 103 -5.04 9.16 -7.56
N LEU A 104 -5.25 10.10 -6.63
CA LEU A 104 -5.04 11.53 -6.89
C LEU A 104 -3.61 11.82 -7.39
N ARG A 105 -2.64 11.07 -6.87
CA ARG A 105 -1.24 11.19 -7.28
C ARG A 105 -1.00 10.66 -8.69
N LEU A 106 -1.61 9.54 -9.07
CA LEU A 106 -1.54 8.99 -10.43
C LEU A 106 -2.19 9.95 -11.44
N GLU A 107 -3.33 10.53 -11.08
CA GLU A 107 -4.00 11.58 -11.88
C GLU A 107 -3.10 12.80 -12.07
N SER A 108 -2.43 13.25 -11.00
CA SER A 108 -1.46 14.33 -11.10
C SER A 108 -0.31 14.01 -12.08
N ILE A 109 0.15 12.74 -12.11
CA ILE A 109 1.18 12.31 -13.08
C ILE A 109 0.62 12.32 -14.50
N ARG A 110 -0.65 11.97 -14.72
CA ARG A 110 -1.28 12.09 -16.05
C ARG A 110 -1.31 13.52 -16.55
N SER A 111 -1.74 14.46 -15.71
CA SER A 111 -1.72 15.88 -16.08
C SER A 111 -0.31 16.35 -16.47
N PHE A 112 0.73 15.78 -15.84
CA PHE A 112 2.12 15.99 -16.25
C PHE A 112 2.42 15.44 -17.66
N LEU A 113 1.94 14.24 -18.00
CA LEU A 113 2.10 13.67 -19.35
C LEU A 113 1.33 14.45 -20.41
N ASP A 114 0.19 15.05 -20.06
CA ASP A 114 -0.56 15.94 -20.95
C ASP A 114 0.27 17.20 -21.29
N LEU A 115 0.95 17.79 -20.30
CA LEU A 115 1.86 18.92 -20.53
C LEU A 115 3.04 18.56 -21.45
N ILE A 116 3.57 17.33 -21.35
CA ILE A 116 4.59 16.84 -22.30
C ILE A 116 4.03 16.81 -23.72
N THR A 117 2.79 16.34 -23.89
CA THR A 117 2.13 16.29 -25.20
C THR A 117 2.01 17.69 -25.82
N ILE A 118 1.59 18.68 -25.02
CA ILE A 118 1.52 20.08 -25.45
C ILE A 118 2.90 20.62 -25.82
N GLY A 119 3.92 20.35 -24.99
CA GLY A 119 5.30 20.75 -25.23
C GLY A 119 5.86 20.16 -26.52
N LEU A 120 5.66 18.87 -26.75
CA LEU A 120 6.05 18.16 -27.97
C LEU A 120 5.32 18.69 -29.20
N HIS A 121 4.02 18.99 -29.09
CA HIS A 121 3.23 19.53 -30.19
C HIS A 121 3.77 20.86 -30.71
N TYR A 122 4.24 21.75 -29.82
CA TYR A 122 4.92 22.98 -30.25
C TYR A 122 6.21 22.74 -31.03
N LEU A 123 6.80 21.55 -30.94
CA LEU A 123 8.06 21.19 -31.57
C LEU A 123 7.84 20.34 -32.83
N GLU A 124 6.60 20.00 -33.16
CA GLU A 124 6.24 19.31 -34.39
C GLU A 124 6.29 20.26 -35.60
N GLY A 125 6.65 19.72 -36.76
CA GLY A 125 6.73 20.45 -38.03
C GLY A 125 8.05 20.21 -38.77
N GLU A 126 8.01 20.36 -40.10
CA GLU A 126 9.21 20.23 -40.96
C GLU A 126 10.13 21.45 -40.87
N HIS A 127 9.58 22.59 -40.45
CA HIS A 127 10.31 23.84 -40.34
C HIS A 127 10.86 24.05 -38.94
N GLU A 128 11.97 24.79 -38.88
CA GLU A 128 12.59 25.17 -37.62
C GLU A 128 11.61 26.03 -36.78
N PRO A 129 11.28 25.62 -35.53
CA PRO A 129 10.29 26.34 -34.73
C PRO A 129 10.69 27.79 -34.47
N SER A 130 9.74 28.72 -34.45
CA SER A 130 10.02 30.12 -34.13
C SER A 130 10.44 30.28 -32.66
N ARG A 131 11.11 31.39 -32.33
CA ARG A 131 11.52 31.69 -30.94
C ARG A 131 10.33 31.70 -29.96
N VAL A 132 9.18 32.22 -30.41
CA VAL A 132 7.94 32.26 -29.62
C VAL A 132 7.42 30.86 -29.35
N VAL A 133 7.45 29.98 -30.36
CA VAL A 133 7.02 28.59 -30.23
C VAL A 133 7.93 27.83 -29.26
N LEU A 134 9.25 28.02 -29.34
CA LEU A 134 10.18 27.42 -28.38
C LEU A 134 9.94 27.90 -26.94
N GLN A 135 9.64 29.18 -26.74
CA GLN A 135 9.31 29.69 -25.41
C GLN A 135 8.04 29.06 -24.84
N ARG A 136 7.03 28.81 -25.68
CA ARG A 136 5.82 28.09 -25.27
C ARG A 136 6.11 26.63 -24.94
N ALA A 137 6.95 25.96 -25.73
CA ALA A 137 7.39 24.60 -25.44
C ALA A 137 8.15 24.52 -24.11
N ILE A 138 9.07 25.45 -23.85
CA ILE A 138 9.77 25.57 -22.56
C ILE A 138 8.77 25.78 -21.43
N ALA A 139 7.87 26.77 -21.54
CA ALA A 139 6.90 27.06 -20.50
C ALA A 139 6.01 25.85 -20.17
N ALA A 140 5.54 25.11 -21.19
CA ALA A 140 4.81 23.87 -21.00
C ALA A 140 5.66 22.81 -20.27
N LEU A 141 6.90 22.59 -20.70
CA LEU A 141 7.81 21.60 -20.11
C LEU A 141 8.39 22.01 -18.74
N GLU A 142 8.41 23.29 -18.38
CA GLU A 142 8.80 23.80 -17.06
C GLU A 142 7.63 23.85 -16.08
N SER A 143 6.40 24.07 -16.57
CA SER A 143 5.16 24.02 -15.76
C SER A 143 4.89 22.65 -15.13
N ILE A 144 5.60 21.63 -15.62
CA ILE A 144 5.72 20.27 -15.10
C ILE A 144 6.19 20.20 -13.63
N HIS A 145 6.71 21.29 -13.06
CA HIS A 145 7.02 21.34 -11.63
C HIS A 145 5.73 21.29 -10.79
N PHE A 146 5.47 20.13 -10.20
CA PHE A 146 4.47 19.97 -9.15
C PHE A 146 4.80 20.82 -7.91
N GLN A 147 4.25 22.03 -7.86
CA GLN A 147 4.45 22.93 -6.74
C GLN A 147 3.82 22.41 -5.43
N ASP A 148 2.86 21.48 -5.50
CA ASP A 148 2.12 20.99 -4.33
C ASP A 148 2.74 19.74 -3.65
N HIS A 149 3.88 19.24 -4.14
CA HIS A 149 4.49 18.00 -3.65
C HIS A 149 4.76 17.96 -2.16
N LYS A 150 5.21 19.07 -1.57
CA LYS A 150 5.65 19.07 -0.17
C LYS A 150 4.48 18.81 0.78
N ARG A 151 3.33 19.44 0.55
CA ARG A 151 2.13 19.27 1.37
C ARG A 151 1.57 17.84 1.26
N HIS A 152 1.50 17.31 0.04
CA HIS A 152 1.02 15.95 -0.18
C HIS A 152 1.96 14.90 0.42
N TYR A 153 3.27 15.07 0.25
CA TYR A 153 4.25 14.16 0.84
C TYR A 153 4.19 14.16 2.37
N ASP A 154 4.11 15.32 3.02
CA ASP A 154 3.99 15.40 4.47
C ASP A 154 2.72 14.70 4.98
N LYS A 155 1.61 14.81 4.24
CA LYS A 155 0.35 14.11 4.55
C LYS A 155 0.52 12.59 4.44
N MET A 156 1.13 12.12 3.35
CA MET A 156 1.40 10.69 3.12
C MET A 156 2.37 10.14 4.16
N GLU A 157 3.47 10.84 4.48
CA GLU A 157 4.44 10.41 5.49
C GLU A 157 3.80 10.30 6.87
N LYS A 158 2.96 11.28 7.26
CA LYS A 158 2.16 11.22 8.49
C LYS A 158 1.23 10.02 8.50
N SER A 159 0.57 9.74 7.38
CA SER A 159 -0.36 8.61 7.28
C SER A 159 0.36 7.26 7.35
N MET A 160 1.47 7.11 6.64
CA MET A 160 2.37 5.97 6.75
C MET A 160 2.90 5.79 8.17
N HIS A 161 3.25 6.87 8.86
CA HIS A 161 3.64 6.80 10.27
C HIS A 161 2.51 6.27 11.15
N ARG A 162 1.26 6.70 10.94
CA ARG A 162 0.08 6.16 11.64
C ARG A 162 -0.11 4.67 11.36
N MET A 163 -0.03 4.25 10.10
CA MET A 163 -0.15 2.82 9.72
C MET A 163 0.95 1.96 10.33
N ARG A 164 2.20 2.43 10.35
CA ARG A 164 3.32 1.73 11.01
C ARG A 164 3.16 1.70 12.52
N LYS A 165 2.73 2.80 13.14
CA LYS A 165 2.42 2.86 14.57
C LYS A 165 1.31 1.88 14.93
N PHE A 166 0.30 1.75 14.07
CA PHE A 166 -0.76 0.76 14.23
C PHE A 166 -0.25 -0.67 14.04
N GLY A 167 0.54 -0.93 13.00
CA GLY A 167 1.20 -2.22 12.79
C GLY A 167 2.05 -2.64 14.00
N LYS A 168 2.73 -1.69 14.64
CA LYS A 168 3.44 -1.91 15.91
C LYS A 168 2.52 -2.21 17.09
N LYS A 169 1.33 -1.60 17.15
CA LYS A 169 0.32 -1.91 18.17
C LYS A 169 -0.27 -3.31 17.96
N LEU A 170 -0.51 -3.69 16.70
CA LEU A 170 -0.88 -5.04 16.33
C LEU A 170 0.24 -5.99 16.81
N SER A 171 1.47 -5.83 16.31
CA SER A 171 2.61 -6.71 16.63
C SER A 171 3.00 -6.73 18.12
N GLY A 172 2.86 -5.58 18.79
CA GLY A 172 3.25 -5.31 20.17
C GLY A 172 2.22 -5.79 21.18
N HIS A 173 1.04 -6.23 20.73
CA HIS A 173 0.20 -7.17 21.46
C HIS A 173 0.78 -8.60 21.43
N LYS A 174 2.11 -8.76 21.37
CA LYS A 174 2.78 -9.60 22.37
C LYS A 174 2.42 -9.05 23.75
N LEU A 175 1.19 -9.35 24.14
CA LEU A 175 0.71 -9.34 25.50
C LEU A 175 1.88 -9.80 26.36
N THR A 176 2.08 -9.11 27.46
CA THR A 176 2.68 -9.65 28.69
C THR A 176 1.85 -10.85 29.18
N TYR A 177 1.57 -11.81 28.29
CA TYR A 177 0.93 -13.11 28.46
C TYR A 177 2.07 -14.08 28.75
N ARG A 178 2.79 -13.84 29.84
CA ARG A 178 3.62 -14.90 30.41
C ARG A 178 2.79 -15.84 31.29
N ASP A 179 1.60 -15.41 31.73
CA ASP A 179 0.86 -16.11 32.80
C ASP A 179 -0.61 -16.46 32.51
N SER A 180 -1.09 -16.36 31.27
CA SER A 180 -2.44 -16.86 30.94
C SER A 180 -2.34 -17.86 29.81
N CYS A 181 -2.41 -19.14 30.15
CA CYS A 181 -2.91 -20.13 29.21
C CYS A 181 -4.35 -19.75 28.85
N ASP A 182 -4.73 -20.06 27.61
CA ASP A 182 -6.10 -20.16 27.11
C ASP A 182 -6.66 -18.95 26.33
N SER A 183 -6.80 -19.22 25.03
CA SER A 183 -7.99 -18.97 24.19
C SER A 183 -8.01 -17.84 23.17
N THR A 184 -6.95 -17.04 22.98
CA THR A 184 -6.88 -16.28 21.72
C THR A 184 -6.44 -17.24 20.63
N SER A 185 -7.20 -17.39 19.52
CA SER A 185 -6.74 -18.25 18.44
C SER A 185 -5.47 -17.63 17.84
N PRO A 186 -4.27 -18.23 18.04
CA PRO A 186 -3.03 -17.62 17.58
C PRO A 186 -3.00 -17.46 16.05
N ASN A 187 -3.93 -18.13 15.36
CA ASN A 187 -4.08 -18.10 13.92
C ASN A 187 -4.69 -16.78 13.41
N LEU A 188 -5.84 -16.32 13.94
CA LEU A 188 -6.56 -15.15 13.41
C LEU A 188 -5.71 -13.88 13.45
N TYR A 189 -5.10 -13.62 14.60
CA TYR A 189 -4.19 -12.50 14.80
C TYR A 189 -3.04 -12.50 13.78
N LYS A 190 -2.45 -13.67 13.55
CA LYS A 190 -1.29 -13.85 12.67
C LYS A 190 -1.67 -13.62 11.20
N ILE A 191 -2.80 -14.17 10.81
CA ILE A 191 -3.37 -14.02 9.46
C ILE A 191 -3.61 -12.54 9.13
N LEU A 192 -4.32 -11.83 10.01
CA LEU A 192 -4.70 -10.44 9.78
C LEU A 192 -3.50 -9.50 9.88
N SER A 193 -2.61 -9.69 10.85
CA SER A 193 -1.39 -8.88 10.96
C SER A 193 -0.46 -9.05 9.76
N GLY A 194 -0.32 -10.27 9.24
CA GLY A 194 0.43 -10.54 8.00
C GLY A 194 -0.20 -9.85 6.78
N SER A 195 -1.52 -9.97 6.64
CA SER A 195 -2.29 -9.34 5.57
C SER A 195 -2.17 -7.80 5.60
N TRP A 196 -2.35 -7.20 6.78
CA TRP A 196 -2.16 -5.76 7.02
C TRP A 196 -0.76 -5.30 6.62
N SER A 197 0.25 -6.02 7.09
CA SER A 197 1.64 -5.65 6.88
C SER A 197 1.99 -5.65 5.39
N MET A 198 1.49 -6.62 4.63
CA MET A 198 1.64 -6.65 3.17
C MET A 198 0.97 -5.49 2.46
N ALA A 199 -0.25 -5.12 2.86
CA ALA A 199 -0.93 -3.96 2.28
C ALA A 199 -0.16 -2.67 2.55
N VAL A 200 0.28 -2.46 3.80
CA VAL A 200 1.08 -1.29 4.16
C VAL A 200 2.39 -1.27 3.36
N PHE A 201 3.07 -2.40 3.20
CA PHE A 201 4.29 -2.48 2.41
C PHE A 201 4.05 -2.17 0.93
N ALA A 202 3.01 -2.72 0.33
CA ALA A 202 2.69 -2.47 -1.08
C ALA A 202 2.34 -1.01 -1.34
N ILE A 203 1.50 -0.41 -0.48
CA ILE A 203 1.19 1.02 -0.51
C ILE A 203 2.49 1.82 -0.36
N GLU A 204 3.34 1.49 0.61
CA GLU A 204 4.60 2.21 0.85
C GLU A 204 5.53 2.17 -0.37
N MET A 205 5.68 1.01 -1.01
CA MET A 205 6.51 0.85 -2.20
C MET A 205 5.95 1.64 -3.38
N LEU A 206 4.63 1.62 -3.57
CA LEU A 206 4.00 2.39 -4.64
C LEU A 206 4.10 3.88 -4.38
N GLN A 207 3.86 4.35 -3.16
CA GLN A 207 4.03 5.75 -2.77
C GLN A 207 5.44 6.25 -3.05
N PHE A 208 6.44 5.43 -2.72
CA PHE A 208 7.83 5.75 -3.00
C PHE A 208 8.11 5.79 -4.50
N ALA A 209 7.58 4.83 -5.26
CA ALA A 209 7.75 4.76 -6.70
C ALA A 209 7.13 5.94 -7.46
N ILE A 210 5.93 6.37 -7.07
CA ILE A 210 5.21 7.51 -7.67
C ILE A 210 5.61 8.85 -7.04
N TYR A 211 6.49 8.81 -6.04
CA TYR A 211 7.08 10.00 -5.49
C TYR A 211 8.04 10.58 -6.51
N PHE A 212 7.54 11.60 -7.18
CA PHE A 212 8.32 12.41 -8.07
C PHE A 212 8.92 13.53 -7.24
N ARG A 213 10.24 13.56 -7.15
CA ARG A 213 10.94 14.80 -6.83
C ARG A 213 11.58 15.22 -8.13
N SER A 214 11.00 16.24 -8.77
CA SER A 214 11.61 16.86 -9.94
C SER A 214 13.08 17.12 -9.60
N LEU A 215 13.99 16.40 -10.28
CA LEU A 215 15.42 16.39 -9.95
C LEU A 215 16.09 17.74 -10.22
N THR A 216 15.37 18.60 -10.90
CA THR A 216 15.54 20.04 -10.94
C THR A 216 15.30 20.63 -9.55
N SER A 217 16.36 20.56 -8.75
CA SER A 217 16.71 21.76 -7.99
C SER A 217 16.55 22.95 -8.94
N PRO A 218 15.84 24.02 -8.56
CA PRO A 218 15.84 25.23 -9.37
C PRO A 218 17.29 25.50 -9.72
N TYR A 219 17.53 25.69 -11.02
CA TYR A 219 18.78 26.22 -11.53
C TYR A 219 18.89 27.63 -10.95
N ILE A 220 19.16 27.72 -9.63
CA ILE A 220 19.86 28.86 -9.07
C ILE A 220 21.11 28.85 -9.92
N ASN A 221 21.21 29.85 -10.79
CA ASN A 221 22.42 30.14 -11.54
C ASN A 221 23.60 29.75 -10.65
N PRO A 222 24.58 28.98 -11.14
CA PRO A 222 25.84 28.87 -10.44
C PRO A 222 26.47 30.27 -10.43
N SER A 223 25.96 31.16 -9.58
CA SER A 223 26.76 32.10 -8.84
C SER A 223 27.96 31.28 -8.40
N ARG A 224 29.16 31.73 -8.77
CA ARG A 224 30.46 31.12 -8.49
C ARG A 224 30.71 31.01 -6.98
N VAL A 225 29.84 30.29 -6.30
CA VAL A 225 30.01 29.88 -4.92
C VAL A 225 30.83 28.61 -5.01
N GLU A 226 32.13 28.85 -5.18
CA GLU A 226 33.24 28.02 -4.75
C GLU A 226 32.80 26.80 -3.90
N PRO A 227 32.78 25.56 -4.47
CA PRO A 227 32.39 24.31 -3.80
C PRO A 227 32.90 24.08 -2.36
N TRP A 228 34.01 24.71 -1.98
CA TRP A 228 34.64 24.64 -0.67
C TRP A 228 33.93 25.48 0.40
N THR A 229 33.16 26.50 0.00
CA THR A 229 32.38 27.35 0.93
C THR A 229 31.11 26.64 1.45
N VAL A 230 30.52 25.76 0.64
CA VAL A 230 29.41 24.87 1.05
C VAL A 230 29.93 23.82 2.04
N LEU A 231 31.09 23.21 1.75
CA LEU A 231 31.74 22.24 2.64
C LEU A 231 32.11 22.86 4.01
N ARG A 232 32.51 24.14 4.02
CA ARG A 232 32.88 24.86 5.26
C ARG A 232 31.67 25.20 6.13
N LYS A 233 30.50 25.50 5.52
CA LYS A 233 29.21 25.67 6.24
C LYS A 233 28.64 24.35 6.77
N GLU A 234 28.93 23.23 6.10
CA GLU A 234 28.54 21.89 6.57
C GLU A 234 29.40 21.43 7.76
N LEU A 235 30.69 21.76 7.77
CA LEU A 235 31.60 21.42 8.87
C LEU A 235 31.41 22.26 10.15
N SER A 236 30.91 23.50 10.03
CA SER A 236 30.68 24.37 11.20
C SER A 236 29.37 24.07 11.95
N ASN A 237 28.40 23.41 11.30
CA ASN A 237 27.12 23.03 11.92
C ASN A 237 27.22 21.68 12.69
N LYS A 238 27.99 21.65 13.78
CA LYS A 238 28.24 20.46 14.63
C LYS A 238 27.02 19.94 15.45
N LYS A 239 25.78 20.31 15.16
CA LYS A 239 24.58 19.88 15.95
C LYS A 239 23.39 19.35 15.17
N GLY A 240 23.57 18.94 13.91
CA GLY A 240 22.58 18.14 13.22
C GLY A 240 23.27 17.34 12.14
N PHE A 241 23.22 16.01 12.24
CA PHE A 241 23.53 15.18 11.08
C PHE A 241 22.79 15.76 9.87
N PRO A 242 23.48 16.09 8.77
CA PRO A 242 22.76 16.44 7.56
C PRO A 242 21.87 15.24 7.28
N ARG A 243 20.54 15.46 7.28
CA ARG A 243 19.61 14.58 6.57
C ARG A 243 20.24 14.46 5.19
N LYS A 244 21.00 13.36 4.96
CA LYS A 244 21.56 13.04 3.65
C LYS A 244 20.47 13.40 2.67
N THR A 245 20.79 14.24 1.70
CA THR A 245 19.92 14.59 0.58
C THR A 245 19.46 13.26 0.00
N ASN A 246 18.30 12.80 0.49
CA ASN A 246 17.86 11.44 0.31
C ASN A 246 17.60 11.32 -1.18
N GLU A 247 18.45 10.59 -1.89
CA GLU A 247 18.10 9.99 -3.17
C GLU A 247 16.79 9.27 -2.94
N THR A 248 15.74 9.96 -3.34
CA THR A 248 14.37 9.53 -3.17
C THR A 248 14.18 8.63 -4.37
N ALA A 249 14.24 7.32 -4.13
CA ALA A 249 14.15 6.40 -5.24
C ALA A 249 12.76 6.56 -5.86
N SER A 250 12.77 6.86 -7.14
CA SER A 250 11.61 6.96 -8.02
C SER A 250 11.48 5.64 -8.78
N MET A 251 10.28 5.39 -9.29
CA MET A 251 10.10 4.43 -10.37
C MET A 251 11.04 4.75 -11.54
N GLU A 252 11.66 3.72 -12.11
CA GLU A 252 12.64 3.86 -13.18
C GLU A 252 12.05 4.57 -14.40
N GLU A 253 10.87 4.16 -14.81
CA GLU A 253 10.17 4.63 -16.00
C GLU A 253 9.81 6.12 -15.86
N LEU A 254 9.34 6.54 -14.67
CA LEU A 254 9.07 7.95 -14.37
C LEU A 254 10.34 8.80 -14.38
N ALA A 255 11.45 8.29 -13.82
CA ALA A 255 12.74 8.97 -13.85
C ALA A 255 13.30 9.10 -15.27
N ASN A 256 13.05 8.12 -16.15
CA ASN A 256 13.49 8.16 -17.55
C ASN A 256 12.70 9.20 -18.37
N VAL A 257 11.40 9.39 -18.07
CA VAL A 257 10.61 10.49 -18.66
C VAL A 257 11.12 11.85 -18.20
N ASP A 258 11.36 12.04 -16.89
CA ASP A 258 11.94 13.30 -16.38
C ASP A 258 13.28 13.62 -17.04
N LEU A 259 14.19 12.64 -17.11
CA LEU A 259 15.48 12.82 -17.77
C LEU A 259 15.33 13.22 -19.24
N ALA A 260 14.37 12.64 -19.96
CA ALA A 260 14.08 13.00 -21.35
C ALA A 260 13.55 14.45 -21.46
N VAL A 261 12.62 14.85 -20.57
CA VAL A 261 12.13 16.24 -20.50
C VAL A 261 13.28 17.20 -20.22
N GLN A 262 14.15 16.91 -19.25
CA GLN A 262 15.31 17.75 -18.93
C GLN A 262 16.30 17.86 -20.08
N THR A 263 16.53 16.75 -20.79
CA THR A 263 17.38 16.75 -21.99
C THR A 263 16.77 17.62 -23.08
N MET A 264 15.45 17.55 -23.26
CA MET A 264 14.75 18.36 -24.24
C MET A 264 14.81 19.86 -23.91
N LEU A 265 14.55 20.24 -22.66
CA LEU A 265 14.68 21.62 -22.17
C LEU A 265 16.08 22.19 -22.41
N LYS A 266 17.13 21.40 -22.12
CA LYS A 266 18.53 21.79 -22.38
C LYS A 266 18.77 22.03 -23.87
N LEU A 267 18.29 21.16 -24.75
CA LEU A 267 18.45 21.31 -26.20
C LEU A 267 17.72 22.54 -26.73
N ILE A 268 16.49 22.80 -26.26
CA ILE A 268 15.74 24.00 -26.67
C ILE A 268 16.48 25.27 -26.21
N SER A 269 17.07 25.24 -25.01
CA SER A 269 17.79 26.38 -24.44
C SER A 269 19.16 26.63 -25.11
N ALA A 270 19.89 25.57 -25.46
CA ALA A 270 21.22 25.62 -26.07
C ALA A 270 21.24 26.17 -27.51
N ARG A 271 20.08 26.18 -28.19
CA ARG A 271 19.91 26.80 -29.51
C ARG A 271 20.38 28.27 -29.53
N LYS A 272 20.36 28.96 -28.40
CA LYS A 272 20.85 30.35 -28.30
C LYS A 272 22.35 30.49 -28.60
N THR A 273 23.15 29.41 -28.48
CA THR A 273 24.62 29.49 -28.46
C THR A 273 25.33 28.62 -29.48
N SER A 274 24.75 27.50 -29.89
CA SER A 274 25.30 26.66 -30.96
C SER A 274 24.17 26.30 -31.91
N GLY A 275 24.42 26.27 -33.22
CA GLY A 275 23.45 25.82 -34.22
C GLY A 275 23.19 24.31 -34.13
N THR A 276 22.94 23.79 -32.92
CA THR A 276 22.73 22.38 -32.63
C THR A 276 21.62 21.85 -33.52
N SER A 277 21.89 20.70 -34.17
CA SER A 277 21.10 20.23 -35.30
C SER A 277 19.66 19.92 -34.88
N SER A 278 18.69 20.38 -35.70
CA SER A 278 17.27 20.01 -35.59
C SER A 278 17.07 18.51 -35.44
N LEU A 279 17.93 17.70 -36.07
CA LEU A 279 17.99 16.24 -35.95
C LEU A 279 18.11 15.74 -34.51
N GLN A 280 18.97 16.34 -33.68
CA GLN A 280 19.13 15.91 -32.28
C GLN A 280 17.87 16.18 -31.46
N ARG A 281 17.20 17.32 -31.70
CA ARG A 281 15.92 17.65 -31.06
C ARG A 281 14.82 16.68 -31.48
N MET A 282 14.72 16.35 -32.76
CA MET A 282 13.74 15.38 -33.25
C MET A 282 13.97 13.99 -32.64
N ALA A 283 15.22 13.55 -32.54
CA ALA A 283 15.55 12.28 -31.90
C ALA A 283 15.14 12.24 -30.41
N VAL A 284 15.45 13.30 -29.65
CA VAL A 284 15.05 13.40 -28.23
C VAL A 284 13.54 13.54 -28.06
N ALA A 285 12.87 14.27 -28.94
CA ALA A 285 11.40 14.39 -28.94
C ALA A 285 10.73 13.03 -29.19
N GLY A 286 11.24 12.25 -30.15
CA GLY A 286 10.76 10.89 -30.43
C GLY A 286 10.94 9.94 -29.25
N GLU A 287 12.11 9.98 -28.60
CA GLU A 287 12.37 9.18 -27.40
C GLU A 287 11.50 9.61 -26.21
N LEU A 288 11.29 10.91 -26.01
CA LEU A 288 10.38 11.44 -24.98
C LEU A 288 8.95 10.97 -25.22
N LYS A 289 8.46 11.03 -26.47
CA LYS A 289 7.13 10.53 -26.84
C LYS A 289 6.98 9.04 -26.52
N LYS A 290 7.95 8.22 -26.91
CA LYS A 290 7.96 6.77 -26.63
C LYS A 290 7.91 6.49 -25.12
N ARG A 291 8.77 7.13 -24.33
CA ARG A 291 8.80 6.93 -22.87
C ARG A 291 7.52 7.40 -22.19
N LYS A 292 6.92 8.49 -22.68
CA LYS A 292 5.63 8.99 -22.21
C LYS A 292 4.52 7.95 -22.44
N GLU A 293 4.43 7.39 -23.64
CA GLU A 293 3.45 6.33 -23.97
C GLU A 293 3.65 5.05 -23.14
N GLU A 294 4.90 4.66 -22.88
CA GLU A 294 5.23 3.54 -21.98
C GLU A 294 4.76 3.80 -20.55
N LEU A 295 4.99 5.02 -20.05
CA LEU A 295 4.55 5.42 -18.71
C LEU A 295 3.02 5.51 -18.60
N GLU A 296 2.31 5.97 -19.63
CA GLU A 296 0.83 5.98 -19.64
C GLU A 296 0.24 4.57 -19.43
N LYS A 297 0.80 3.56 -20.12
CA LYS A 297 0.41 2.15 -19.96
C LYS A 297 0.66 1.66 -18.53
N ILE A 298 1.78 2.04 -17.93
CA ILE A 298 2.13 1.69 -16.54
C ILE A 298 1.17 2.35 -15.54
N LEU A 299 0.81 3.62 -15.76
CA LEU A 299 -0.13 4.32 -14.89
C LEU A 299 -1.52 3.68 -14.92
N LEU A 300 -2.01 3.31 -16.11
CA LEU A 300 -3.27 2.55 -16.25
C LEU A 300 -3.24 1.26 -15.43
N LEU A 301 -2.16 0.46 -15.55
CA LEU A 301 -1.98 -0.77 -14.78
C LEU A 301 -2.03 -0.53 -13.27
N PHE A 302 -1.41 0.54 -12.77
CA PHE A 302 -1.42 0.85 -11.35
C PHE A 302 -2.76 1.34 -10.85
N GLU A 303 -3.51 2.09 -11.65
CA GLU A 303 -4.86 2.52 -11.29
C GLU A 303 -5.82 1.34 -11.19
N GLU A 304 -5.74 0.41 -12.14
CA GLU A 304 -6.52 -0.84 -12.10
C GLU A 304 -6.20 -1.61 -10.82
N LYS A 305 -4.92 -1.85 -10.53
CA LYS A 305 -4.48 -2.59 -9.33
C LYS A 305 -4.84 -1.89 -8.02
N ILE A 306 -4.77 -0.56 -7.97
CA ILE A 306 -5.19 0.19 -6.78
C ILE A 306 -6.71 0.20 -6.63
N GLY A 307 -7.45 0.28 -7.73
CA GLY A 307 -8.90 0.09 -7.73
C GLY A 307 -9.31 -1.30 -7.23
N GLU A 308 -8.60 -2.36 -7.65
CA GLU A 308 -8.81 -3.72 -7.16
C GLU A 308 -8.47 -3.86 -5.67
N LEU A 309 -7.32 -3.35 -5.23
CA LEU A 309 -6.92 -3.36 -3.83
C LEU A 309 -7.94 -2.62 -2.95
N TYR A 310 -8.42 -1.46 -3.40
CA TYR A 310 -9.46 -0.69 -2.73
C TYR A 310 -10.74 -1.52 -2.58
N LYS A 311 -11.25 -2.11 -3.67
CA LYS A 311 -12.43 -2.98 -3.65
C LYS A 311 -12.26 -4.16 -2.69
N LEU A 312 -11.08 -4.78 -2.66
CA LEU A 312 -10.78 -5.88 -1.73
C LEU A 312 -10.81 -5.44 -0.28
N ILE A 313 -10.25 -4.27 0.05
CA ILE A 313 -10.28 -3.73 1.41
C ILE A 313 -11.72 -3.42 1.85
N VAL A 314 -12.54 -2.83 0.96
CA VAL A 314 -13.97 -2.58 1.21
C VAL A 314 -14.72 -3.89 1.44
N ALA A 315 -14.54 -4.88 0.56
CA ALA A 315 -15.18 -6.19 0.70
C ALA A 315 -14.79 -6.86 2.02
N LEU A 316 -13.50 -6.84 2.38
CA LEU A 316 -13.02 -7.35 3.65
C LEU A 316 -13.70 -6.64 4.83
N ARG A 317 -13.82 -5.30 4.78
CA ARG A 317 -14.48 -4.50 5.82
C ARG A 317 -15.94 -4.91 6.01
N ILE A 318 -16.70 -5.01 4.91
CA ILE A 318 -18.12 -5.39 4.92
C ILE A 318 -18.29 -6.78 5.54
N ASN A 319 -17.50 -7.76 5.08
CA ASN A 319 -17.58 -9.14 5.57
C ASN A 319 -17.25 -9.24 7.07
N MET A 320 -16.20 -8.54 7.53
CA MET A 320 -15.85 -8.54 8.95
C MET A 320 -16.91 -7.86 9.82
N LEU A 321 -17.52 -6.76 9.35
CA LEU A 321 -18.63 -6.10 10.06
C LEU A 321 -19.86 -7.01 10.14
N GLU A 322 -20.17 -7.77 9.09
CA GLU A 322 -21.24 -8.76 9.10
C GLU A 322 -20.98 -9.85 10.14
N LEU A 323 -19.74 -10.36 10.22
CA LEU A 323 -19.34 -11.33 11.22
C LEU A 323 -19.48 -10.79 12.66
N LEU A 324 -19.04 -9.55 12.90
CA LEU A 324 -19.20 -8.88 14.19
C LEU A 324 -20.69 -8.70 14.56
N SER A 325 -21.52 -8.31 13.60
CA SER A 325 -22.98 -8.16 13.80
C SER A 325 -23.64 -9.48 14.17
N LYS A 326 -23.30 -10.58 13.48
CA LYS A 326 -23.79 -11.93 13.80
C LYS A 326 -23.37 -12.36 15.20
N ALA A 327 -22.12 -12.10 15.58
CA ALA A 327 -21.60 -12.42 16.91
C ALA A 327 -22.35 -11.66 18.03
N GLN A 328 -22.57 -10.36 17.85
CA GLN A 328 -23.29 -9.53 18.82
C GLN A 328 -24.75 -9.98 19.00
N LYS A 329 -25.44 -10.29 17.90
CA LYS A 329 -26.81 -10.86 17.95
C LYS A 329 -26.85 -12.19 18.70
N GLY A 330 -25.86 -13.06 18.47
CA GLY A 330 -25.72 -14.34 19.19
C GLY A 330 -25.53 -14.17 20.70
N VAL A 331 -24.73 -13.17 21.11
CA VAL A 331 -24.53 -12.84 22.54
C VAL A 331 -25.82 -12.31 23.17
N ALA A 332 -26.51 -11.37 22.50
CA ALA A 332 -27.78 -10.84 22.98
C ALA A 332 -28.83 -11.95 23.17
N LEU A 333 -28.95 -12.86 22.20
CA LEU A 333 -29.83 -14.03 22.29
C LEU A 333 -29.48 -14.95 23.47
N LYS A 334 -28.19 -15.18 23.75
CA LYS A 334 -27.74 -15.96 24.92
C LYS A 334 -28.10 -15.28 26.24
N ILE A 335 -27.91 -13.96 26.35
CA ILE A 335 -28.27 -13.18 27.55
C ILE A 335 -29.79 -13.24 27.79
N VAL A 336 -30.61 -13.09 26.74
CA VAL A 336 -32.07 -13.19 26.83
C VAL A 336 -32.51 -14.60 27.24
N LYS A 337 -31.89 -15.66 26.70
CA LYS A 337 -32.18 -17.04 27.11
C LYS A 337 -31.79 -17.31 28.56
N ASN A 338 -30.61 -16.86 29.00
CA ASN A 338 -30.13 -17.06 30.36
C ASN A 338 -30.95 -16.27 31.38
N SER A 339 -31.36 -15.04 31.07
CA SER A 339 -32.25 -14.24 31.94
C SER A 339 -33.65 -14.83 32.07
N LYS A 340 -34.22 -15.39 30.99
CA LYS A 340 -35.47 -16.16 31.04
C LYS A 340 -35.32 -17.43 31.89
N PHE A 341 -34.19 -18.12 31.81
CA PHE A 341 -33.92 -19.31 32.61
C PHE A 341 -33.74 -18.99 34.11
N LEU A 342 -33.06 -17.89 34.43
CA LEU A 342 -32.89 -17.39 35.79
C LEU A 342 -34.22 -16.93 36.42
N THR A 343 -35.08 -16.27 35.64
CA THR A 343 -36.42 -15.88 36.10
C THR A 343 -37.33 -17.10 36.32
N MET A 344 -37.32 -18.09 35.42
CA MET A 344 -38.05 -19.36 35.65
C MET A 344 -37.56 -20.11 36.90
N LYS A 345 -36.24 -20.19 37.12
CA LYS A 345 -35.68 -20.81 38.34
C LYS A 345 -36.09 -20.07 39.60
N LYS A 346 -36.08 -18.73 39.61
CA LYS A 346 -36.56 -17.93 40.75
C LYS A 346 -38.03 -18.25 41.06
N VAL A 347 -38.92 -18.22 40.07
CA VAL A 347 -40.35 -18.54 40.26
C VAL A 347 -40.53 -19.95 40.83
N LYS A 348 -39.80 -20.94 40.31
CA LYS A 348 -39.88 -22.33 40.79
C LYS A 348 -39.38 -22.48 42.24
N TRP A 349 -38.30 -21.79 42.61
CA TRP A 349 -37.81 -21.77 43.99
C TRP A 349 -38.78 -21.06 44.95
N THR A 350 -39.40 -19.95 44.53
CA THR A 350 -40.42 -19.26 45.33
C THR A 350 -41.65 -20.13 45.57
N LEU A 351 -42.07 -20.91 44.56
CA LEU A 351 -43.18 -21.86 44.69
C LEU A 351 -42.85 -23.01 45.67
N ILE A 352 -41.64 -23.57 45.58
CA ILE A 352 -41.16 -24.62 46.49
C ILE A 352 -41.08 -24.08 47.94
N LEU A 353 -40.58 -22.86 48.13
CA LEU A 353 -40.55 -22.20 49.45
C LEU A 353 -41.95 -21.97 50.03
N HIS A 354 -42.94 -21.60 49.22
CA HIS A 354 -44.33 -21.48 49.67
C HIS A 354 -44.93 -22.84 50.09
N ILE A 355 -44.66 -23.91 49.33
CA ILE A 355 -45.14 -25.27 49.66
C ILE A 355 -44.50 -25.76 50.97
N ILE A 356 -43.19 -25.56 51.16
CA ILE A 356 -42.48 -25.98 52.38
C ILE A 356 -42.97 -25.20 53.61
N ASN A 357 -43.20 -23.89 53.49
CA ASN A 357 -43.68 -23.07 54.61
C ASN A 357 -45.15 -23.31 54.94
N GLY A 358 -45.99 -23.65 53.94
CA GLY A 358 -47.39 -24.00 54.15
C GLY A 358 -47.60 -25.28 54.97
N HIS A 359 -46.65 -26.22 54.92
CA HIS A 359 -46.70 -27.47 55.69
C HIS A 359 -46.22 -27.35 57.15
N ARG A 360 -45.70 -26.20 57.59
CA ARG A 360 -45.22 -25.97 58.97
C ARG A 360 -46.23 -25.28 59.89
N LEU A 361 -47.43 -24.97 59.38
CA LEU A 361 -48.51 -24.29 60.11
C LEU A 361 -49.77 -25.15 60.26
N GLY A 362 -49.66 -26.47 60.06
CA GLY A 362 -50.74 -27.44 60.27
C GLY A 362 -50.50 -28.26 61.53
#